data_AF-A0A1I3ETF4-F1
#
_entry.id   AF-A0A1I3ETF4-F1
#
_cell.length_a   1.000
_cell.length_b   1.000
_cell.length_c   1.000
_cell.angle_alpha   90.00
_cell.angle_beta   90.00
_cell.angle_gamma   90.00
#
_symmetry.space_group_name_H-M   'P 1'
#
loop_
_entity.id
_entity.type
_entity.pdbx_description
1 polymer ?
#
loop_
_entity_poly.entity_id
_entity_poly.type
_entity_poly.pdbx_seq_one_letter_code
_entity_poly.pdbx_strand_id
1 'polypeptide(L)'
;MKVLNFYGGAGIGKSTIAADIFSKLKRKGHKTELVGEYAKWLWYQNATDIVQDQLYLFAEQVHRLKTLERYGVEYAVCDSPLPLNIIYNNTPDELFDQLVMHEHAKFDNVEYLLHRNDEFISIDGRK
;
A
#
# COMPACT_ATOMS: atom_id res chain seq x y z
N MET A 1 -10.66 3.51 -11.81
CA MET A 1 -9.50 4.20 -11.19
C MET A 1 -8.26 3.34 -11.42
N LYS A 2 -7.09 3.91 -11.74
CA LYS A 2 -5.83 3.17 -11.85
C LYS A 2 -5.11 3.13 -10.50
N VAL A 3 -4.67 1.97 -10.05
CA VAL A 3 -4.00 1.77 -8.76
C VAL A 3 -2.51 1.52 -8.98
N LEU A 4 -1.65 2.41 -8.50
CA LEU A 4 -0.20 2.30 -8.61
C LEU A 4 0.34 1.71 -7.30
N ASN A 5 0.73 0.46 -7.33
CA ASN A 5 1.11 -0.33 -6.17
C ASN A 5 2.63 -0.43 -6.05
N PHE A 6 3.19 -0.04 -4.90
CA PHE A 6 4.62 -0.13 -4.64
C PHE A 6 4.91 -1.27 -3.65
N TYR A 7 5.67 -2.26 -4.12
CA TYR A 7 6.17 -3.39 -3.34
C TYR A 7 7.64 -3.21 -3.00
N GLY A 8 8.10 -3.95 -1.99
CA GLY A 8 9.49 -3.97 -1.56
C GLY A 8 9.64 -4.11 -0.04
N GLY A 9 10.85 -4.45 0.41
CA GLY A 9 11.13 -4.64 1.84
C GLY A 9 10.92 -3.37 2.69
N ALA A 10 10.85 -3.54 4.01
CA ALA A 10 10.84 -2.41 4.93
C ALA A 10 12.11 -1.54 4.76
N GLY A 11 11.95 -0.22 4.85
CA GLY A 11 13.06 0.74 4.76
C GLY A 11 13.57 1.09 3.35
N ILE A 12 13.02 0.49 2.30
CA ILE A 12 13.49 0.68 0.91
C ILE A 12 13.03 2.00 0.24
N GLY A 13 12.26 2.84 0.94
CA GLY A 13 11.74 4.10 0.40
C GLY A 13 10.42 4.00 -0.39
N LYS A 14 9.64 2.91 -0.23
CA LYS A 14 8.28 2.77 -0.82
C LYS A 14 7.41 4.00 -0.64
N SER A 15 7.22 4.41 0.63
CA SER A 15 6.38 5.55 0.99
C SER A 15 6.90 6.86 0.39
N THR A 16 8.23 7.02 0.30
CA THR A 16 8.87 8.20 -0.30
C THR A 16 8.59 8.28 -1.81
N ILE A 17 8.79 7.17 -2.54
CA ILE A 17 8.54 7.12 -3.98
C ILE A 17 7.04 7.26 -4.27
N ALA A 18 6.18 6.61 -3.49
CA ALA A 18 4.73 6.77 -3.59
C ALA A 18 4.31 8.25 -3.41
N ALA A 19 4.85 8.93 -2.40
CA ALA A 19 4.58 10.36 -2.18
C ALA A 19 5.10 11.25 -3.33
N ASP A 20 6.26 10.95 -3.90
CA ASP A 20 6.81 11.67 -5.06
C ASP A 20 5.92 11.50 -6.31
N ILE A 21 5.51 10.26 -6.62
CA ILE A 21 4.61 9.97 -7.75
C ILE A 21 3.25 10.63 -7.55
N PHE A 22 2.68 10.55 -6.34
CA PHE A 22 1.47 11.27 -5.97
C PHE A 22 1.61 12.78 -6.23
N SER A 23 2.70 13.39 -5.76
CA SER A 23 2.96 14.82 -5.95
C SER A 23 3.07 15.20 -7.43
N LYS A 24 3.76 14.39 -8.23
CA LYS A 24 3.91 14.59 -9.68
C LYS A 24 2.57 14.51 -10.41
N LEU A 25 1.71 13.54 -10.06
CA LEU A 25 0.39 13.38 -10.67
C LEU A 25 -0.55 14.53 -10.31
N LYS A 26 -0.60 14.93 -9.03
CA LYS A 26 -1.37 16.10 -8.58
C LYS A 26 -0.94 17.37 -9.31
N ARG A 27 0.37 17.61 -9.47
CA ARG A 27 0.91 18.79 -10.20
C ARG A 27 0.54 18.80 -11.69
N LYS A 28 0.27 17.64 -12.28
CA LYS A 28 -0.22 17.51 -13.66
C LYS A 28 -1.74 17.69 -13.79
N GLY A 29 -2.44 17.95 -12.69
CA GLY A 29 -3.88 18.20 -12.67
C GLY A 29 -4.75 16.94 -12.55
N HIS A 30 -4.16 15.77 -12.30
CA HIS A 30 -4.94 14.54 -12.11
C HIS A 30 -5.59 14.49 -10.73
N LYS A 31 -6.81 13.95 -10.68
CA LYS A 31 -7.47 13.55 -9.43
C LYS A 31 -6.76 12.31 -8.87
N THR A 32 -5.76 12.53 -8.04
CA THR A 32 -4.92 11.46 -7.48
C THR A 32 -5.00 11.44 -5.97
N GLU A 33 -5.04 10.29 -5.31
CA GLU A 33 -4.92 10.20 -3.85
C GLU A 33 -3.80 9.24 -3.43
N LEU A 34 -3.14 9.55 -2.32
CA LEU A 34 -2.12 8.70 -1.71
C LEU A 34 -2.78 7.79 -0.67
N VAL A 35 -2.71 6.48 -0.90
CA VAL A 35 -3.23 5.46 0.01
C VAL A 35 -2.08 4.90 0.81
N GLY A 36 -1.92 5.44 2.02
CA GLY A 36 -0.88 5.03 2.96
C GLY A 36 -1.21 3.73 3.70
N GLU A 37 -0.17 3.02 4.10
CA GLU A 37 -0.23 1.84 4.95
C GLU A 37 -0.99 2.06 6.26
N TYR A 38 -2.11 1.37 6.43
CA TYR A 38 -2.93 1.47 7.64
C TYR A 38 -2.23 0.93 8.88
N ALA A 39 -1.41 -0.11 8.75
CA ALA A 39 -0.63 -0.68 9.86
C ALA A 39 0.23 0.39 10.56
N LYS A 40 0.84 1.33 9.82
CA LYS A 40 1.62 2.44 10.42
C LYS A 40 0.79 3.31 11.36
N TRP A 41 -0.47 3.56 11.01
CA TRP A 41 -1.38 4.33 11.85
C TRP A 41 -1.65 3.60 13.18
N LEU A 42 -1.87 2.29 13.13
CA LEU A 42 -2.08 1.45 14.31
C LEU A 42 -0.84 1.37 15.20
N TRP A 43 0.37 1.32 14.61
CA TRP A 43 1.62 1.43 15.36
C TRP A 43 1.70 2.71 16.17
N TYR A 44 1.32 3.86 15.60
CA TYR A 44 1.29 5.14 16.32
C TYR A 44 0.26 5.17 17.45
N GLN A 45 -0.79 4.35 17.36
CA GLN A 45 -1.81 4.20 18.38
C GLN A 45 -1.47 3.15 19.44
N ASN A 46 -0.31 2.49 19.36
CA ASN A 46 0.05 1.31 20.16
C ASN A 46 -0.96 0.15 20.05
N ALA A 47 -1.76 0.10 18.98
CA ALA A 47 -2.73 -0.96 18.70
C ALA A 47 -2.07 -2.12 17.91
N THR A 48 -0.96 -2.63 18.45
CA THR A 48 -0.07 -3.56 17.75
C THR A 48 -0.65 -4.97 17.56
N ASP A 49 -1.59 -5.34 18.42
CA ASP A 49 -2.41 -6.54 18.31
C ASP A 49 -3.26 -6.53 17.04
N ILE A 50 -3.82 -5.37 16.67
CA ILE A 50 -4.64 -5.20 15.48
C ILE A 50 -3.82 -5.38 14.19
N VAL A 51 -2.52 -5.04 14.18
CA VAL A 51 -1.72 -5.22 12.95
C VAL A 51 -1.48 -6.70 12.62
N GLN A 52 -1.73 -7.61 13.56
CA GLN A 52 -1.71 -9.05 13.31
C GLN A 52 -2.99 -9.54 12.61
N ASP A 53 -4.09 -8.78 12.69
CA ASP A 53 -5.35 -9.09 12.01
C ASP A 53 -5.30 -8.63 10.55
N GLN A 54 -4.74 -9.49 9.69
CA GLN A 54 -4.63 -9.19 8.26
C GLN A 54 -5.98 -9.09 7.56
N LEU A 55 -7.04 -9.74 8.05
CA LEU A 55 -8.38 -9.62 7.48
C LEU A 55 -8.93 -8.21 7.69
N TYR A 56 -8.76 -7.66 8.89
CA TYR A 56 -9.14 -6.29 9.20
C TYR A 56 -8.34 -5.27 8.41
N LEU A 57 -7.01 -5.40 8.36
CA LEU A 57 -6.14 -4.50 7.59
C LEU A 57 -6.49 -4.51 6.10
N PHE A 58 -6.72 -5.71 5.55
CA PHE A 58 -7.15 -5.91 4.17
C PHE A 58 -8.49 -5.23 3.90
N ALA A 59 -9.50 -5.46 4.77
CA ALA A 59 -10.83 -4.88 4.61
C ALA A 59 -10.80 -3.34 4.60
N GLU A 60 -10.01 -2.73 5.48
CA GLU A 60 -9.82 -1.27 5.51
C GLU A 60 -9.17 -0.74 4.21
N GLN A 61 -8.14 -1.42 3.70
CA GLN A 61 -7.50 -1.02 2.44
C GLN A 61 -8.45 -1.13 1.24
N VAL A 62 -9.21 -2.24 1.15
CA VAL A 62 -10.24 -2.41 0.12
C VAL A 62 -11.29 -1.31 0.22
N HIS A 63 -11.75 -0.98 1.43
CA HIS A 63 -12.72 0.08 1.65
C HIS A 63 -12.24 1.44 1.15
N ARG A 64 -10.98 1.80 1.42
CA ARG A 64 -10.37 3.04 0.92
C ARG A 64 -10.35 3.08 -0.60
N LEU A 65 -9.87 2.02 -1.26
CA LEU A 65 -9.81 1.96 -2.72
C LEU A 65 -11.20 2.07 -3.36
N LYS A 66 -12.19 1.34 -2.85
CA LYS A 66 -13.58 1.43 -3.32
C LYS A 66 -14.18 2.83 -3.12
N THR A 67 -13.82 3.50 -2.03
CA THR A 67 -14.28 4.87 -1.75
C THR A 67 -13.71 5.86 -2.76
N LEU A 68 -12.41 5.78 -3.05
CA LEU A 68 -11.75 6.64 -4.05
C LEU A 68 -12.29 6.39 -5.46
N GLU A 69 -12.54 5.13 -5.81
CA GLU A 69 -13.14 4.78 -7.10
C GLU A 69 -14.55 5.38 -7.25
N ARG A 70 -15.41 5.22 -6.25
CA ARG A 70 -16.77 5.81 -6.25
C ARG A 70 -16.76 7.33 -6.33
N TYR A 71 -15.77 7.97 -5.70
CA TYR A 71 -15.59 9.42 -5.77
C TYR A 71 -15.13 9.90 -7.17
N GLY A 72 -14.58 9.01 -8.00
CA GLY A 72 -14.07 9.35 -9.32
C GLY A 72 -12.62 9.84 -9.30
N VAL A 73 -11.78 9.29 -8.42
CA VAL A 73 -10.32 9.44 -8.47
C VAL A 73 -9.76 8.73 -9.70
N GLU A 74 -8.83 9.37 -10.40
CA GLU A 74 -8.16 8.82 -11.58
C GLU A 74 -7.05 7.84 -11.17
N TYR A 75 -6.24 8.22 -10.18
CA TYR A 75 -5.09 7.44 -9.71
C TYR A 75 -5.07 7.29 -8.19
N ALA A 76 -5.02 6.05 -7.69
CA ALA A 76 -4.66 5.77 -6.30
C ALA A 76 -3.20 5.33 -6.25
N VAL A 77 -2.37 5.99 -5.44
CA VAL A 77 -0.96 5.65 -5.27
C VAL A 77 -0.80 4.93 -3.93
N CYS A 78 -0.45 3.64 -3.95
CA CYS A 78 -0.48 2.76 -2.78
C CYS A 78 0.92 2.33 -2.37
N ASP A 79 1.32 2.59 -1.13
CA ASP A 79 2.54 2.04 -0.53
C ASP A 79 2.30 0.77 0.32
N SER A 80 1.02 0.37 0.42
CA SER A 80 0.57 -0.93 0.93
C SER A 80 -0.42 -1.58 -0.07
N PRO A 81 0.06 -2.31 -1.08
CA PRO A 81 -0.81 -3.04 -2.00
C PRO A 81 -1.58 -4.16 -1.29
N LEU A 82 -2.80 -4.47 -1.75
CA LEU A 82 -3.64 -5.53 -1.15
C LEU A 82 -2.91 -6.88 -0.99
N PRO A 83 -2.12 -7.36 -1.97
CA PRO A 83 -1.39 -8.62 -1.82
C PRO A 83 -0.32 -8.63 -0.72
N LEU A 84 0.10 -7.48 -0.17
CA LEU A 84 0.99 -7.47 1.00
C LEU A 84 0.34 -8.08 2.23
N ASN A 85 -1.00 -8.09 2.34
CA ASN A 85 -1.68 -8.72 3.47
C ASN A 85 -1.48 -10.24 3.49
N ILE A 86 -1.27 -10.88 2.32
CA ILE A 86 -0.88 -12.30 2.24
C ILE A 86 0.53 -12.48 2.81
N ILE A 87 1.47 -11.63 2.40
CA ILE A 87 2.88 -11.71 2.81
C ILE A 87 3.07 -11.47 4.31
N TYR A 88 2.28 -10.56 4.90
CA TYR A 88 2.32 -10.27 6.33
C TYR A 88 1.40 -11.16 7.17
N ASN A 89 0.69 -12.11 6.57
CA ASN A 89 -0.17 -13.03 7.31
C ASN A 89 0.66 -14.10 8.04
N ASN A 90 0.70 -13.99 9.37
CA ASN A 90 1.38 -14.96 10.24
C ASN A 90 0.58 -16.27 10.41
N THR A 91 -0.67 -16.32 9.92
CA THR A 91 -1.53 -17.51 9.91
C THR A 91 -2.01 -17.77 8.47
N PRO A 92 -1.17 -18.35 7.59
CA PRO A 92 -1.51 -18.58 6.20
C PRO A 92 -2.81 -19.37 6.04
N ASP A 93 -3.69 -18.89 5.15
CA ASP A 93 -4.98 -19.49 4.83
C ASP A 93 -5.29 -19.28 3.34
N GLU A 94 -5.51 -20.39 2.63
CA GLU A 94 -5.74 -20.36 1.19
C GLU A 94 -7.02 -19.59 0.82
N LEU A 95 -8.06 -19.66 1.65
CA LEU A 95 -9.30 -18.92 1.40
C LEU A 95 -9.09 -17.40 1.52
N PHE A 96 -8.26 -16.98 2.48
CA PHE A 96 -7.87 -15.60 2.63
C PHE A 96 -7.05 -15.11 1.43
N ASP A 97 -6.06 -15.90 0.99
CA ASP A 97 -5.24 -15.56 -0.17
C ASP A 97 -6.09 -15.41 -1.45
N GLN A 98 -7.04 -16.34 -1.66
CA GLN A 98 -7.99 -16.27 -2.76
C GLN A 98 -8.88 -15.01 -2.68
N LEU A 99 -9.37 -14.65 -1.49
CA LEU A 99 -10.15 -13.43 -1.28
C LEU A 99 -9.33 -12.18 -1.61
N VAL A 100 -8.08 -12.10 -1.13
CA VAL A 100 -7.19 -10.96 -1.39
C VAL A 100 -6.95 -10.78 -2.88
N MET A 101 -6.60 -11.86 -3.58
CA MET A 101 -6.34 -11.81 -5.02
C MET A 101 -7.62 -11.54 -5.81
N HIS A 102 -8.77 -12.05 -5.36
CA HIS A 102 -10.06 -11.78 -5.98
C HIS A 102 -10.45 -10.30 -5.89
N GLU A 103 -10.27 -9.64 -4.74
CA GLU A 103 -10.54 -8.21 -4.60
C GLU A 103 -9.49 -7.35 -5.33
N HIS A 104 -8.21 -7.74 -5.30
CA HIS A 104 -7.15 -7.05 -6.04
C HIS A 104 -7.43 -7.02 -7.55
N ALA A 105 -7.87 -8.14 -8.12
CA ALA A 105 -8.21 -8.24 -9.54
C ALA A 105 -9.40 -7.36 -10.01
N LYS A 106 -10.16 -6.75 -9.08
CA LYS A 106 -11.26 -5.84 -9.41
C LYS A 106 -10.77 -4.45 -9.82
N PHE A 107 -9.51 -4.12 -9.57
CA PHE A 107 -8.91 -2.82 -9.88
C PHE A 107 -8.00 -2.88 -11.11
N ASP A 108 -7.84 -1.75 -11.79
CA ASP A 108 -6.84 -1.57 -12.85
C ASP A 108 -5.47 -1.27 -12.21
N ASN A 109 -4.72 -2.33 -11.89
CA ASN A 109 -3.47 -2.24 -11.13
C ASN A 109 -2.24 -2.07 -12.02
N VAL A 110 -1.27 -1.29 -11.52
CA VAL A 110 0.10 -1.22 -12.03
C VAL A 110 1.05 -1.51 -10.87
N GLU A 111 1.84 -2.56 -11.03
CA GLU A 111 2.70 -3.09 -9.97
C GLU A 111 4.15 -2.62 -10.14
N TYR A 112 4.74 -2.03 -9.10
CA TYR A 112 6.13 -1.61 -9.05
C TYR A 112 6.84 -2.33 -7.91
N LEU A 113 7.76 -3.24 -8.23
CA LEU A 113 8.66 -3.84 -7.24
C LEU A 113 9.91 -2.98 -7.09
N LEU A 114 10.10 -2.40 -5.90
CA LEU A 114 11.33 -1.70 -5.57
C LEU A 114 12.40 -2.69 -5.12
N HIS A 115 13.59 -2.55 -5.70
CA HIS A 115 14.79 -3.28 -5.29
C HIS A 115 15.65 -2.42 -4.37
N ARG A 116 16.26 -3.03 -3.34
CA ARG A 116 17.14 -2.29 -2.43
C ARG A 116 18.28 -1.72 -3.26
N ASN A 117 18.49 -0.42 -3.14
CA ASN A 117 19.70 0.23 -3.60
C ASN A 117 20.50 0.63 -2.37
N ASP A 118 21.44 -0.22 -1.97
CA ASP A 118 22.26 -0.02 -0.78
C ASP A 118 23.16 1.22 -0.89
N GLU A 119 23.36 1.78 -2.10
CA GLU A 119 24.10 3.03 -2.32
C GLU A 119 23.37 4.27 -1.77
N PHE A 120 22.03 4.24 -1.73
CA PHE A 120 21.21 5.39 -1.32
C PHE A 120 21.10 5.54 0.21
N ILE A 121 21.46 4.51 0.98
CA ILE A 121 21.26 4.42 2.44
C ILE A 121 22.49 4.93 3.22
N SER A 122 23.54 5.42 2.54
CA SER A 122 24.71 6.00 3.23
C SER A 122 24.45 7.40 3.83
N ILE A 123 23.24 7.96 3.68
CA ILE A 123 22.85 9.28 4.20
C ILE A 123 21.51 9.18 4.95
N ASP A 124 21.43 8.47 6.08
CA ASP A 124 20.82 9.04 7.29
C ASP A 124 21.02 8.14 8.53
N GLY A 125 21.42 8.76 9.65
CA GLY A 125 21.90 8.12 10.87
C GLY A 125 20.83 7.46 11.75
N ARG A 126 20.09 6.48 11.23
CA ARG A 126 19.29 5.56 12.06
C ARG A 126 20.11 4.30 12.37
N LYS A 127 20.83 4.35 13.49
CA LYS A 127 21.28 3.17 14.22
C LYS A 127 20.14 2.61 15.06
#